data_AF-A0A6S6UGR0-F1
#
_entry.id   AF-A0A6S6UGR0-F1
#
_cell.length_a   1.000
_cell.length_b   1.000
_cell.length_c   1.000
_cell.angle_alpha   90.00
_cell.angle_beta   90.00
_cell.angle_gamma   90.00
#
_symmetry.space_group_name_H-M   'P 1'
#
loop_
_entity.id
_entity.type
_entity.pdbx_description
1 polymer ?
#
loop_
_entity_poly.entity_id
_entity_poly.type
_entity_poly.pdbx_seq_one_letter_code
_entity_poly.pdbx_strand_id
1 'polypeptide(L)'
;MCDTCGCNITSGNAHLVTNDGKLAQTPDGKSAVFVLKSLLTENDYQAIHNREHFDKNAVLAINLMSSPGSGKTALLEATIEALGDEFSIAVIEGDLETENDADRIRAKGVPAVQISTGSACHLDAYMVHDAVHKLDLETLDIVFIENVGNLVCPASFDLGQHRNVTLLSVTEGDDKPAKYPVIFRAADVVLQTKSDLLEVLDDFNPAKAEQCLRNLASEAPMLPLSARRNIEIDAWLTWLRDEVATQAERVAKHEVTKPAIQPDGAALHLAEKGQSA
;
A
#
# COMPACT_ATOMS: atom_id res chain seq x y z
N MET A 1 -16.92 1.98 2.33
CA MET A 1 -17.16 0.70 3.09
C MET A 1 -16.12 0.44 4.18
N CYS A 2 -15.24 1.42 4.47
CA CYS A 2 -14.43 1.46 5.71
C CYS A 2 -15.02 2.46 6.73
N ASP A 3 -16.15 3.11 6.39
CA ASP A 3 -16.76 4.23 7.14
C ASP A 3 -17.61 3.78 8.35
N THR A 4 -17.74 2.46 8.53
CA THR A 4 -18.55 1.81 9.59
C THR A 4 -17.94 0.53 10.13
N CYS A 5 -16.85 0.04 9.54
CA CYS A 5 -16.14 -1.12 10.04
C CYS A 5 -15.25 -0.63 11.18
N GLY A 6 -15.51 -1.05 12.43
CA GLY A 6 -14.79 -0.59 13.63
C GLY A 6 -13.29 -0.91 13.69
N CYS A 7 -12.62 -1.10 12.55
CA CYS A 7 -11.20 -1.36 12.38
C CYS A 7 -10.35 -0.09 12.20
N ASN A 8 -10.94 1.11 12.19
CA ASN A 8 -10.18 2.37 12.03
C ASN A 8 -9.39 2.77 13.26
N ILE A 9 -9.65 2.18 14.44
CA ILE A 9 -8.80 2.37 15.61
C ILE A 9 -7.74 1.27 15.58
N THR A 10 -6.50 1.68 15.41
CA THR A 10 -5.32 0.84 15.36
C THR A 10 -4.43 1.14 16.57
N SER A 11 -3.35 0.38 16.78
CA SER A 11 -2.34 0.74 17.79
C SER A 11 -1.65 2.07 17.46
N GLY A 12 -1.50 2.43 16.18
CA GLY A 12 -0.88 3.68 15.74
C GLY A 12 -1.69 4.92 16.10
N ASN A 13 -3.03 4.85 15.98
CA ASN A 13 -3.90 6.02 16.14
C ASN A 13 -4.80 5.99 17.40
N ALA A 14 -4.74 4.94 18.23
CA ALA A 14 -5.54 4.82 19.45
C ALA A 14 -5.38 6.00 20.42
N HIS A 15 -4.21 6.64 20.43
CA HIS A 15 -3.92 7.81 21.24
C HIS A 15 -4.79 9.03 20.88
N LEU A 16 -5.37 9.08 19.68
CA LEU A 16 -6.26 10.17 19.26
C LEU A 16 -7.63 10.07 19.91
N VAL A 17 -8.11 8.86 20.24
CA VAL A 17 -9.49 8.59 20.69
C VAL A 17 -9.58 8.14 22.15
N THR A 18 -8.46 7.78 22.78
CA THR A 18 -8.39 7.38 24.19
C THR A 18 -7.91 8.54 25.07
N ASN A 19 -8.24 8.49 26.36
CA ASN A 19 -7.85 9.49 27.37
C ASN A 19 -8.24 10.94 26.96
N ASP A 20 -7.32 11.91 27.09
CA ASP A 20 -7.47 13.30 26.64
C ASP A 20 -7.05 13.50 25.17
N GLY A 21 -7.11 12.45 24.34
CA GLY A 21 -6.77 12.50 22.93
C GLY A 21 -7.62 13.52 22.14
N LYS A 22 -7.06 14.03 21.04
CA LYS A 22 -7.65 15.09 20.20
C LYS A 22 -9.11 14.80 19.77
N LEU A 23 -9.46 13.53 19.61
CA LEU A 23 -10.76 13.03 19.16
C LEU A 23 -11.52 12.28 20.27
N ALA A 24 -11.08 12.36 21.53
CA ALA A 24 -11.71 11.67 22.65
C ALA A 24 -13.09 12.26 23.02
N GLN A 25 -13.33 13.54 22.72
CA GLN A 25 -14.63 14.18 22.91
C GLN A 25 -15.26 14.51 21.56
N THR A 26 -16.42 13.92 21.27
CA THR A 26 -17.21 14.31 20.10
C THR A 26 -18.13 15.49 20.47
N PRO A 27 -18.43 16.40 19.53
CA PRO A 27 -19.30 17.55 19.78
C PRO A 27 -20.65 17.19 20.41
N ASP A 28 -21.18 16.00 20.09
CA ASP A 28 -22.52 15.55 20.49
C ASP A 28 -22.50 14.23 21.31
N GLY A 29 -21.32 13.73 21.67
CA GLY A 29 -21.15 12.49 22.45
C GLY A 29 -21.54 11.17 21.77
N LYS A 30 -22.02 11.14 20.51
CA LYS A 30 -22.67 9.94 19.92
C LYS A 30 -22.46 9.64 18.43
N SER A 31 -21.54 10.30 17.74
CA SER A 31 -21.47 10.15 16.27
C SER A 31 -20.24 9.35 15.84
N ALA A 32 -20.32 8.00 15.83
CA ALA A 32 -19.24 7.12 15.39
C ALA A 32 -18.67 7.53 14.01
N VAL A 33 -19.54 7.96 13.09
CA VAL A 33 -19.14 8.47 11.76
C VAL A 33 -18.22 9.69 11.85
N PHE A 34 -18.44 10.61 12.79
CA PHE A 34 -17.59 11.79 12.99
C PHE A 34 -16.19 11.40 13.46
N VAL A 35 -16.09 10.45 14.40
CA VAL A 35 -14.81 9.94 14.90
C VAL A 35 -14.04 9.28 13.77
N LEU A 36 -14.70 8.44 12.97
CA LEU A 36 -14.06 7.72 11.85
C LEU A 36 -13.56 8.68 10.75
N LYS A 37 -14.38 9.68 10.36
CA LYS A 37 -13.97 10.73 9.42
C LYS A 37 -12.76 11.53 9.94
N SER A 38 -12.76 11.84 11.24
CA SER A 38 -11.67 12.59 11.87
C SER A 38 -10.39 11.76 11.92
N LEU A 39 -10.47 10.46 12.23
CA LEU A 39 -9.32 9.55 12.20
C LEU A 39 -8.67 9.45 10.81
N LEU A 40 -9.48 9.37 9.74
CA LEU A 40 -8.95 9.38 8.37
C LEU A 40 -8.27 10.71 8.04
N THR A 41 -8.82 11.83 8.51
CA THR A 41 -8.19 13.15 8.31
C THR A 41 -6.84 13.25 9.04
N GLU A 42 -6.73 12.73 10.26
CA GLU A 42 -5.45 12.69 10.99
C GLU A 42 -4.45 11.74 10.34
N ASN A 43 -4.92 10.60 9.80
CA ASN A 43 -4.08 9.71 9.00
C ASN A 43 -3.52 10.44 7.77
N ASP A 44 -4.34 11.15 7.01
CA ASP A 44 -3.91 11.89 5.82
C ASP A 44 -2.90 12.99 6.19
N TYR A 45 -3.10 13.66 7.32
CA TYR A 45 -2.12 14.62 7.84
C TYR A 45 -0.78 13.96 8.14
N GLN A 46 -0.79 12.81 8.80
CA GLN A 46 0.42 12.05 9.10
C GLN A 46 1.10 11.50 7.83
N ALA A 47 0.32 11.08 6.83
CA ALA A 47 0.83 10.58 5.56
C ALA A 47 1.56 11.67 4.77
N ILE A 48 1.11 12.92 4.84
CA ILE A 48 1.83 14.07 4.27
C ILE A 48 3.23 14.17 4.90
N HIS A 49 3.35 14.09 6.22
CA HIS A 49 4.66 14.13 6.90
C HIS A 49 5.57 12.97 6.48
N ASN A 50 5.04 11.75 6.39
CA ASN A 50 5.82 10.59 5.93
C ASN A 50 6.37 10.82 4.51
N ARG A 51 5.53 11.35 3.63
CA ARG A 51 5.91 11.69 2.25
C ARG A 51 6.98 12.76 2.20
N GLU A 52 6.89 13.79 3.03
CA GLU A 52 7.92 14.82 3.17
C GLU A 52 9.27 14.23 3.59
N HIS A 53 9.27 13.22 4.48
CA HIS A 53 10.50 12.49 4.85
C HIS A 53 11.11 11.74 3.66
N PHE A 54 10.31 11.07 2.85
CA PHE A 54 10.80 10.37 1.65
C PHE A 54 11.27 11.36 0.58
N ASP A 55 10.49 12.39 0.28
CA ASP A 55 10.81 13.42 -0.72
C ASP A 55 12.09 14.17 -0.38
N LYS A 56 12.30 14.52 0.89
CA LYS A 56 13.52 15.20 1.34
C LYS A 56 14.80 14.39 1.01
N ASN A 57 14.70 13.07 1.01
CA ASN A 57 15.82 12.16 0.75
C ASN A 57 15.77 11.56 -0.66
N ALA A 58 14.86 12.01 -1.52
CA ALA A 58 14.60 11.44 -2.85
C ALA A 58 14.31 9.92 -2.87
N VAL A 59 13.85 9.36 -1.74
CA VAL A 59 13.52 7.94 -1.59
C VAL A 59 12.20 7.64 -2.26
N LEU A 60 12.13 6.59 -3.08
CA LEU A 60 10.87 6.08 -3.63
C LEU A 60 10.19 5.14 -2.63
N ALA A 61 9.13 5.61 -1.97
CA ALA A 61 8.24 4.77 -1.16
C ALA A 61 7.14 4.07 -1.99
N ILE A 62 7.02 2.74 -1.86
CA ILE A 62 6.05 1.90 -2.60
C ILE A 62 5.24 1.04 -1.63
N ASN A 63 3.91 1.11 -1.70
CA ASN A 63 3.01 0.28 -0.91
C ASN A 63 2.59 -0.97 -1.71
N LEU A 64 2.94 -2.16 -1.20
CA LEU A 64 2.52 -3.44 -1.76
C LEU A 64 1.25 -3.92 -1.08
N MET A 65 0.18 -4.07 -1.85
CA MET A 65 -1.13 -4.53 -1.37
C MET A 65 -1.55 -5.81 -2.10
N SER A 66 -2.20 -6.74 -1.39
CA SER A 66 -2.64 -8.00 -1.98
C SER A 66 -3.57 -8.76 -1.05
N SER A 67 -4.14 -9.88 -1.50
CA SER A 67 -4.67 -10.92 -0.60
C SER A 67 -3.55 -11.58 0.22
N PRO A 68 -3.86 -12.28 1.32
CA PRO A 68 -2.90 -13.18 1.96
C PRO A 68 -2.37 -14.22 0.96
N GLY A 69 -1.05 -14.44 0.95
CA GLY A 69 -0.44 -15.49 0.12
C GLY A 69 -0.34 -15.16 -1.38
N SER A 70 -0.58 -13.93 -1.82
CA SER A 70 -0.37 -13.53 -3.23
C SER A 70 1.11 -13.48 -3.63
N GLY A 71 2.02 -13.43 -2.64
CA GLY A 71 3.47 -13.54 -2.88
C GLY A 71 4.26 -12.23 -2.78
N LYS A 72 3.80 -11.26 -1.98
CA LYS A 72 4.50 -9.98 -1.73
C LYS A 72 5.94 -10.19 -1.27
N THR A 73 6.16 -10.96 -0.19
CA THR A 73 7.52 -11.21 0.31
C THR A 73 8.40 -11.92 -0.71
N ALA A 74 7.85 -12.84 -1.51
CA ALA A 74 8.61 -13.52 -2.56
C ALA A 74 8.99 -12.57 -3.71
N LEU A 75 8.10 -11.63 -4.05
CA LEU A 75 8.40 -10.55 -4.99
C LEU A 75 9.51 -9.64 -4.45
N LEU A 76 9.46 -9.27 -3.17
CA LEU A 76 10.51 -8.47 -2.53
C LEU A 76 11.85 -9.19 -2.53
N GLU A 77 11.89 -10.45 -2.11
CA GLU A 77 13.11 -11.27 -2.13
C GLU A 77 13.75 -11.30 -3.53
N ALA A 78 12.95 -11.52 -4.58
CA ALA A 78 13.43 -11.54 -5.96
C ALA A 78 13.86 -10.15 -6.45
N THR A 79 13.15 -9.10 -6.03
CA THR A 79 13.48 -7.71 -6.38
C THR A 79 14.81 -7.29 -5.75
N ILE A 80 15.02 -7.59 -4.46
CA ILE A 80 16.26 -7.31 -3.74
C ILE A 80 17.44 -8.06 -4.38
N GLU A 81 17.25 -9.32 -4.73
CA GLU A 81 18.29 -10.12 -5.38
C GLU A 81 18.65 -9.59 -6.77
N ALA A 82 17.68 -9.04 -7.51
CA ALA A 82 17.92 -8.52 -8.85
C ALA A 82 18.44 -7.08 -8.88
N LEU A 83 18.07 -6.24 -7.92
CA LEU A 83 18.36 -4.80 -7.91
C LEU A 83 19.25 -4.33 -6.77
N GLY A 84 19.64 -5.19 -5.82
CA GLY A 84 20.42 -4.79 -4.64
C GLY A 84 21.81 -4.24 -4.94
N ASP A 85 22.37 -4.55 -6.12
CA ASP A 85 23.63 -3.96 -6.60
C ASP A 85 23.42 -2.60 -7.31
N GLU A 86 22.18 -2.27 -7.68
CA GLU A 86 21.80 -1.04 -8.38
C GLU A 86 21.19 0.01 -7.45
N PHE A 87 20.40 -0.42 -6.46
CA PHE A 87 19.67 0.44 -5.54
C PHE A 87 19.79 -0.03 -4.10
N SER A 88 19.88 0.93 -3.18
CA SER A 88 19.79 0.70 -1.74
C SER A 88 18.33 0.57 -1.33
N ILE A 89 17.92 -0.63 -0.94
CA ILE A 89 16.52 -0.98 -0.67
C ILE A 89 16.33 -1.21 0.83
N ALA A 90 15.20 -0.77 1.38
CA ALA A 90 14.71 -1.20 2.69
C ALA A 90 13.24 -1.60 2.63
N VAL A 91 12.78 -2.34 3.65
CA VAL A 91 11.40 -2.82 3.74
C VAL A 91 10.78 -2.50 5.10
N ILE A 92 9.55 -2.03 5.08
CA ILE A 92 8.66 -1.94 6.24
C ILE A 92 7.64 -3.06 6.11
N GLU A 93 7.66 -4.01 7.03
CA GLU A 93 6.86 -5.24 6.99
C GLU A 93 5.66 -5.13 7.93
N GLY A 94 4.45 -5.19 7.38
CA GLY A 94 3.19 -5.19 8.14
C GLY A 94 2.59 -6.58 8.24
N ASP A 95 2.69 -7.20 9.42
CA ASP A 95 2.05 -8.48 9.74
C ASP A 95 1.30 -8.37 11.08
N LEU A 96 0.32 -9.24 11.30
CA LEU A 96 -0.47 -9.26 12.53
C LEU A 96 0.42 -9.56 13.74
N GLU A 97 1.24 -10.61 13.66
CA GLU A 97 1.90 -11.19 14.85
C GLU A 97 3.33 -11.70 14.64
N THR A 98 3.79 -12.02 13.41
CA THR A 98 5.08 -12.70 13.22
C THR A 98 6.15 -11.80 12.60
N GLU A 99 7.42 -12.06 12.91
CA GLU A 99 8.57 -11.41 12.24
C GLU A 99 9.09 -12.22 11.03
N ASN A 100 8.37 -13.27 10.62
CA ASN A 100 8.90 -14.25 9.66
C ASN A 100 9.28 -13.60 8.32
N ASP A 101 8.46 -12.67 7.83
CA ASP A 101 8.71 -12.00 6.57
C ASP A 101 9.84 -10.96 6.70
N ALA A 102 9.89 -10.19 7.80
CA ALA A 102 11.01 -9.31 8.10
C ALA A 102 12.36 -10.05 8.21
N ASP A 103 12.39 -11.22 8.84
CA ASP A 103 13.62 -12.02 8.95
C ASP A 103 14.07 -12.59 7.60
N ARG A 104 13.12 -12.99 6.75
CA ARG A 104 13.41 -13.41 5.37
C ARG A 104 14.03 -12.27 4.56
N ILE A 105 13.50 -11.06 4.68
CA ILE A 105 14.07 -9.88 4.02
C ILE A 105 15.45 -9.52 4.58
N ARG A 106 15.63 -9.51 5.90
CA ARG A 106 16.94 -9.28 6.52
C ARG A 106 17.99 -10.30 6.07
N ALA A 107 17.58 -11.55 5.85
CA ALA A 107 18.46 -12.60 5.34
C ALA A 107 18.95 -12.33 3.90
N LYS A 108 18.27 -11.45 3.14
CA LYS A 108 18.75 -10.94 1.84
C LYS A 108 19.76 -9.78 1.97
N GLY A 109 20.06 -9.34 3.19
CA GLY A 109 21.09 -8.33 3.46
C GLY A 109 20.59 -6.89 3.47
N VAL A 110 19.27 -6.66 3.39
CA VAL A 110 18.69 -5.31 3.42
C VAL A 110 18.01 -5.00 4.76
N PRO A 111 17.91 -3.72 5.17
CA PRO A 111 17.17 -3.33 6.37
C PRO A 111 15.69 -3.68 6.25
N ALA A 112 15.14 -4.35 7.27
CA ALA A 112 13.70 -4.58 7.40
C ALA A 112 13.18 -4.21 8.79
N VAL A 113 12.14 -3.39 8.84
CA VAL A 113 11.46 -2.95 10.07
C VAL A 113 10.10 -3.63 10.14
N GLN A 114 9.90 -4.48 11.14
CA GLN A 114 8.61 -5.09 11.43
C GLN A 114 7.67 -4.08 12.11
N ILE A 115 6.42 -4.07 11.67
CA ILE A 115 5.27 -3.50 12.35
C ILE A 115 4.33 -4.67 12.70
N SER A 116 4.15 -4.94 13.99
CA SER A 116 3.09 -5.84 14.45
C SER A 116 1.80 -5.04 14.57
N THR A 117 0.83 -5.34 13.72
CA THR A 117 -0.46 -4.63 13.67
C THR A 117 -1.46 -5.17 14.70
N GLY A 118 -1.13 -6.29 15.36
CA GLY A 118 -2.00 -6.99 16.30
C GLY A 118 -3.25 -7.50 15.58
N SER A 119 -4.39 -6.84 15.81
CA SER A 119 -5.66 -7.17 15.16
C SER A 119 -6.02 -6.27 13.98
N ALA A 120 -5.20 -5.25 13.66
CA ALA A 120 -5.50 -4.31 12.59
C ALA A 120 -5.32 -4.94 11.19
N CYS A 121 -6.31 -4.74 10.33
CA CYS A 121 -6.41 -5.33 8.98
C CYS A 121 -5.61 -4.60 7.89
N HIS A 122 -4.85 -3.56 8.26
CA HIS A 122 -4.09 -2.66 7.40
C HIS A 122 -3.00 -1.95 8.23
N LEU A 123 -2.02 -1.36 7.54
CA LEU A 123 -1.14 -0.33 8.09
C LEU A 123 -1.78 1.05 7.97
N ASP A 124 -1.47 1.94 8.91
CA ASP A 124 -1.80 3.37 8.84
C ASP A 124 -0.53 4.23 8.81
N ALA A 125 -0.70 5.53 8.55
CA ALA A 125 0.42 6.46 8.44
C ALA A 125 1.22 6.65 9.73
N TYR A 126 0.62 6.49 10.92
CA TYR A 126 1.34 6.61 12.20
C TYR A 126 2.26 5.42 12.41
N MET A 127 1.78 4.20 12.13
CA MET A 127 2.59 2.99 12.16
C MET A 127 3.79 3.09 11.22
N VAL A 128 3.55 3.57 9.99
CA VAL A 128 4.63 3.76 9.01
C VAL A 128 5.56 4.88 9.43
N HIS A 129 5.08 5.96 10.04
CA HIS A 129 5.92 7.04 10.55
C HIS A 129 6.96 6.53 11.55
N ASP A 130 6.51 5.74 12.53
CA ASP A 130 7.40 5.17 13.54
C ASP A 130 8.44 4.21 12.93
N ALA A 131 8.08 3.51 11.86
CA ALA A 131 9.00 2.63 11.13
C ALA A 131 10.01 3.42 10.29
N VAL A 132 9.57 4.50 9.63
CA VAL A 132 10.41 5.39 8.82
C VAL A 132 11.55 5.98 9.67
N HIS A 133 11.28 6.38 10.92
CA HIS A 133 12.31 6.90 11.83
C HIS A 133 13.31 5.87 12.34
N LYS A 134 13.11 4.58 12.04
CA LYS A 134 14.08 3.50 12.33
C LYS A 134 14.98 3.20 11.13
N LEU A 135 14.73 3.82 9.98
CA LEU A 135 15.51 3.66 8.75
C LEU A 135 16.44 4.87 8.55
N ASP A 136 17.62 4.62 7.98
CA ASP A 136 18.53 5.67 7.54
C ASP A 136 18.20 6.09 6.10
N LEU A 137 17.18 6.94 5.95
CA LEU A 137 16.66 7.35 4.64
C LEU A 137 17.70 8.05 3.76
N GLU A 138 18.73 8.68 4.33
CA GLU A 138 19.78 9.38 3.55
C GLU A 138 20.61 8.42 2.70
N THR A 139 20.54 7.11 3.00
CA THR A 139 21.31 6.05 2.34
C THR A 139 20.47 5.17 1.41
N LEU A 140 19.16 5.43 1.30
CA LEU A 140 18.22 4.57 0.60
C LEU A 140 17.75 5.20 -0.71
N ASP A 141 17.46 4.36 -1.69
CA ASP A 141 16.82 4.76 -2.94
C ASP A 141 15.35 4.35 -2.95
N ILE A 142 15.02 3.18 -2.38
CA ILE A 142 13.67 2.60 -2.39
C ILE A 142 13.29 2.09 -1.00
N VAL A 143 12.08 2.41 -0.56
CA VAL A 143 11.45 1.81 0.61
C VAL A 143 10.17 1.10 0.18
N PHE A 144 10.13 -0.22 0.33
CA PHE A 144 8.89 -0.97 0.18
C PHE A 144 8.14 -1.02 1.50
N ILE A 145 6.82 -0.83 1.44
CA ILE A 145 5.90 -1.04 2.55
C ILE A 145 5.07 -2.27 2.17
N GLU A 146 5.41 -3.43 2.76
CA GLU A 146 4.61 -4.64 2.61
C GLU A 146 3.39 -4.55 3.53
N ASN A 147 2.22 -4.26 2.96
CA ASN A 147 1.01 -4.09 3.75
C ASN A 147 0.40 -5.44 4.16
N VAL A 148 -0.48 -5.41 5.15
CA VAL A 148 -1.23 -6.60 5.60
C VAL A 148 -1.99 -7.21 4.41
N GLY A 149 -1.97 -8.54 4.29
CA GLY A 149 -2.70 -9.27 3.25
C GLY A 149 -4.22 -9.03 3.36
N ASN A 150 -4.74 -8.07 2.61
CA ASN A 150 -6.14 -7.68 2.57
C ASN A 150 -6.46 -6.86 1.30
N LEU A 151 -7.49 -7.23 0.55
CA LEU A 151 -7.94 -6.50 -0.65
C LEU A 151 -8.95 -5.38 -0.37
N VAL A 152 -9.28 -5.11 0.89
CA VAL A 152 -10.32 -4.15 1.28
C VAL A 152 -9.74 -2.97 2.06
N CYS A 153 -9.24 -3.20 3.28
CA CYS A 153 -8.84 -2.11 4.18
C CYS A 153 -7.69 -1.23 3.61
N PRO A 154 -6.59 -1.79 3.08
CA PRO A 154 -5.38 -1.01 2.75
C PRO A 154 -5.61 0.12 1.74
N ALA A 155 -6.56 -0.06 0.81
CA ALA A 155 -6.83 0.92 -0.25
C ALA A 155 -7.47 2.23 0.23
N SER A 156 -7.86 2.31 1.51
CA SER A 156 -8.49 3.48 2.12
C SER A 156 -7.54 4.33 2.97
N PHE A 157 -6.27 3.95 3.10
CA PHE A 157 -5.32 4.64 3.98
C PHE A 157 -4.10 5.12 3.19
N ASP A 158 -3.86 6.44 3.21
CA ASP A 158 -2.57 6.99 2.79
C ASP A 158 -1.52 6.65 3.85
N LEU A 159 -0.35 6.18 3.44
CA LEU A 159 0.81 5.93 4.32
C LEU A 159 1.94 6.92 4.07
N GLY A 160 1.82 7.77 3.05
CA GLY A 160 2.89 8.63 2.54
C GLY A 160 3.63 8.05 1.33
N GLN A 161 3.21 6.89 0.82
CA GLN A 161 3.81 6.22 -0.34
C GLN A 161 3.60 7.00 -1.64
N HIS A 162 4.53 6.89 -2.60
CA HIS A 162 4.39 7.49 -3.92
C HIS A 162 3.62 6.61 -4.90
N ARG A 163 3.76 5.28 -4.76
CA ARG A 163 3.14 4.30 -5.63
C ARG A 163 2.44 3.20 -4.85
N ASN A 164 1.31 2.76 -5.39
CA ASN A 164 0.55 1.61 -4.96
C ASN A 164 0.71 0.48 -5.96
N VAL A 165 1.13 -0.68 -5.48
CA VAL A 165 1.30 -1.89 -6.29
C VAL A 165 0.34 -2.93 -5.76
N THR A 166 -0.58 -3.39 -6.61
CA THR A 166 -1.56 -4.42 -6.22
C THR A 166 -1.20 -5.75 -6.85
N LEU A 167 -0.96 -6.77 -6.03
CA LEU A 167 -0.75 -8.14 -6.53
C LEU A 167 -2.09 -8.85 -6.66
N LEU A 168 -2.29 -9.49 -7.82
CA LEU A 168 -3.37 -10.44 -8.09
C LEU A 168 -2.73 -11.79 -8.40
N SER A 169 -2.85 -12.75 -7.50
CA SER A 169 -2.34 -14.10 -7.78
C SER A 169 -3.29 -14.88 -8.69
N VAL A 170 -2.74 -15.63 -9.63
CA VAL A 170 -3.49 -16.57 -10.49
C VAL A 170 -4.38 -17.50 -9.66
N THR A 171 -3.93 -17.92 -8.47
CA THR A 171 -4.67 -18.81 -7.56
C THR A 171 -5.90 -18.16 -6.90
N GLU A 172 -6.09 -16.85 -7.07
CA GLU A 172 -7.23 -16.14 -6.47
C GLU A 172 -8.45 -16.13 -7.40
N GLY A 173 -8.25 -16.31 -8.71
CA GLY A 173 -9.31 -16.20 -9.74
C GLY A 173 -9.34 -14.83 -10.42
N ASP A 174 -9.75 -14.81 -11.68
CA ASP A 174 -9.64 -13.65 -12.59
C ASP A 174 -10.66 -12.51 -12.35
N ASP A 175 -11.66 -12.74 -11.49
CA ASP A 175 -12.75 -11.80 -11.24
C ASP A 175 -12.46 -10.78 -10.11
N LYS A 176 -11.29 -10.88 -9.47
CA LYS A 176 -10.94 -10.04 -8.30
C LYS A 176 -10.93 -8.55 -8.59
N PRO A 177 -10.47 -8.04 -9.74
CA PRO A 177 -10.57 -6.61 -10.01
C PRO A 177 -12.01 -6.10 -9.93
N ALA A 178 -12.97 -6.83 -10.51
CA ALA A 178 -14.38 -6.45 -10.45
C ALA A 178 -14.97 -6.55 -9.02
N LYS A 179 -14.53 -7.53 -8.23
CA LYS A 179 -15.00 -7.75 -6.85
C LYS A 179 -14.43 -6.79 -5.82
N TYR A 180 -13.19 -6.31 -6.03
CA TYR A 180 -12.48 -5.43 -5.10
C TYR A 180 -12.09 -4.12 -5.79
N PRO A 181 -13.05 -3.37 -6.35
CA PRO A 181 -12.75 -2.27 -7.27
C PRO A 181 -11.93 -1.14 -6.63
N VAL A 182 -12.02 -0.95 -5.32
CA VAL A 182 -11.34 0.13 -4.60
C VAL A 182 -9.81 0.00 -4.70
N ILE A 183 -9.26 -1.19 -4.39
CA ILE A 183 -7.81 -1.42 -4.39
C ILE A 183 -7.21 -1.48 -5.79
N PHE A 184 -7.98 -1.97 -6.77
CA PHE A 184 -7.53 -2.04 -8.16
C PHE A 184 -7.62 -0.70 -8.89
N ARG A 185 -8.51 0.22 -8.47
CA ARG A 185 -8.50 1.62 -8.93
C ARG A 185 -7.35 2.43 -8.33
N ALA A 186 -6.95 2.09 -7.11
CA ALA A 186 -5.86 2.77 -6.40
C ALA A 186 -4.45 2.33 -6.86
N ALA A 187 -4.35 1.25 -7.64
CA ALA A 187 -3.08 0.71 -8.10
C ALA A 187 -2.47 1.56 -9.22
N ASP A 188 -1.19 1.87 -9.12
CA ASP A 188 -0.38 2.43 -10.20
C ASP A 188 0.13 1.33 -11.14
N VAL A 189 0.30 0.11 -10.62
CA VAL A 189 0.57 -1.11 -11.39
C VAL A 189 -0.06 -2.32 -10.71
N VAL A 190 -0.57 -3.25 -11.52
CA VAL A 190 -1.11 -4.52 -11.05
C VAL A 190 -0.16 -5.65 -11.45
N LEU A 191 0.30 -6.45 -10.49
CA LEU A 191 1.17 -7.59 -10.76
C LEU A 191 0.35 -8.87 -10.74
N GLN A 192 0.24 -9.54 -11.89
CA GLN A 192 -0.38 -10.85 -11.99
C GLN A 192 0.63 -11.93 -11.59
N THR A 193 0.59 -12.32 -10.32
CA THR A 193 1.61 -13.16 -9.68
C THR A 193 1.29 -14.66 -9.77
N LYS A 194 2.34 -15.48 -9.67
CA LYS A 194 2.28 -16.94 -9.87
C LYS A 194 1.81 -17.33 -11.27
N SER A 195 2.22 -16.54 -12.27
CA SER A 195 1.87 -16.79 -13.68
C SER A 195 2.44 -18.10 -14.23
N ASP A 196 3.43 -18.71 -13.55
CA ASP A 196 3.90 -20.07 -13.83
C ASP A 196 2.81 -21.15 -13.63
N LEU A 197 1.75 -20.84 -12.88
CA LEU A 197 0.64 -21.76 -12.64
C LEU A 197 -0.43 -21.74 -13.75
N LEU A 198 -0.37 -20.81 -14.71
CA LEU A 198 -1.32 -20.74 -15.82
C LEU A 198 -1.28 -21.97 -16.73
N GLU A 199 -0.16 -22.72 -16.72
CA GLU A 199 -0.06 -23.97 -17.48
C GLU A 199 -0.91 -25.10 -16.90
N VAL A 200 -1.27 -25.01 -15.60
CA VAL A 200 -1.96 -26.08 -14.87
C VAL A 200 -3.31 -25.67 -14.28
N LEU A 201 -3.57 -24.36 -14.13
CA LEU A 201 -4.84 -23.80 -13.69
C LEU A 201 -5.67 -23.35 -14.89
N ASP A 202 -6.85 -23.93 -15.04
CA ASP A 202 -7.80 -23.65 -16.13
C ASP A 202 -8.92 -22.67 -15.75
N ASP A 203 -8.96 -22.23 -14.48
CA ASP A 203 -9.99 -21.38 -13.90
C ASP A 203 -9.60 -19.88 -13.84
N PHE A 204 -8.39 -19.52 -14.28
CA PHE A 204 -7.94 -18.14 -14.39
C PHE A 204 -7.69 -17.74 -15.85
N ASN A 205 -8.38 -16.71 -16.32
CA ASN A 205 -8.14 -16.12 -17.64
C ASN A 205 -7.48 -14.72 -17.52
N PRO A 206 -6.21 -14.55 -17.93
CA PRO A 206 -5.51 -13.26 -17.87
C PRO A 206 -6.23 -12.13 -18.61
N ALA A 207 -6.77 -12.41 -19.80
CA ALA A 207 -7.48 -11.39 -20.58
C ALA A 207 -8.77 -10.94 -19.90
N LYS A 208 -9.45 -11.84 -19.17
CA LYS A 208 -10.63 -11.49 -18.37
C LYS A 208 -10.25 -10.66 -17.15
N ALA A 209 -9.16 -11.00 -16.46
CA ALA A 209 -8.65 -10.20 -15.35
C ALA A 209 -8.30 -8.77 -15.79
N GLU A 210 -7.59 -8.62 -16.92
CA GLU A 210 -7.29 -7.31 -17.49
C GLU A 210 -8.56 -6.57 -17.90
N GLN A 211 -9.52 -7.24 -18.56
CA GLN A 211 -10.78 -6.60 -18.92
C GLN A 211 -11.55 -6.11 -17.67
N CYS A 212 -11.55 -6.88 -16.58
CA CYS A 212 -12.13 -6.46 -15.31
C CYS A 212 -11.44 -5.20 -14.77
N LEU A 213 -10.11 -5.09 -14.86
CA LEU A 213 -9.36 -3.90 -14.47
C LEU A 213 -9.73 -2.68 -15.35
N ARG A 214 -9.78 -2.86 -16.68
CA ARG A 214 -10.17 -1.78 -17.61
C ARG A 214 -11.60 -1.30 -17.39
N ASN A 215 -12.52 -2.20 -17.03
CA ASN A 215 -13.91 -1.85 -16.69
C ASN A 215 -14.02 -0.97 -15.43
N LEU A 216 -12.97 -0.89 -14.60
CA LEU A 216 -12.89 0.05 -13.49
C LEU A 216 -12.39 1.45 -13.90
N ALA A 217 -12.14 1.67 -15.19
CA ALA A 217 -11.44 2.83 -15.73
C ALA A 217 -10.01 2.98 -15.18
N SER A 218 -9.35 1.87 -14.87
CA SER A 218 -7.93 1.87 -14.49
C SER A 218 -7.03 1.77 -15.71
N GLU A 219 -6.09 2.70 -15.82
CA GLU A 219 -5.02 2.71 -16.84
C GLU A 219 -3.76 1.96 -16.37
N ALA A 220 -3.76 1.45 -15.13
CA ALA A 220 -2.60 0.75 -14.57
C ALA A 220 -2.19 -0.44 -15.46
N PRO A 221 -0.89 -0.60 -15.78
CA PRO A 221 -0.41 -1.78 -16.46
C PRO A 221 -0.67 -3.04 -15.61
N MET A 222 -0.99 -4.14 -16.28
CA MET A 222 -1.09 -5.46 -15.66
C MET A 222 0.09 -6.30 -16.14
N LEU A 223 1.02 -6.63 -15.24
CA LEU A 223 2.27 -7.31 -15.58
C LEU A 223 2.24 -8.75 -15.04
N PRO A 224 2.25 -9.78 -15.90
CA PRO A 224 2.39 -11.16 -15.47
C PRO A 224 3.83 -11.42 -14.99
N LEU A 225 3.96 -12.15 -13.89
CA LEU A 225 5.25 -12.64 -13.41
C LEU A 225 5.14 -13.87 -12.50
N SER A 226 6.28 -14.53 -12.31
CA SER A 226 6.50 -15.47 -11.21
C SER A 226 7.84 -15.21 -10.54
N ALA A 227 7.81 -14.60 -9.35
CA ALA A 227 9.01 -14.27 -8.59
C ALA A 227 9.82 -15.53 -8.23
N ARG A 228 9.17 -16.62 -7.79
CA ARG A 228 9.86 -17.86 -7.40
C ARG A 228 10.54 -18.60 -8.55
N ARG A 229 10.04 -18.42 -9.78
CA ARG A 229 10.61 -19.02 -10.98
C ARG A 229 11.47 -18.06 -11.78
N ASN A 230 11.56 -16.80 -11.33
CA ASN A 230 12.19 -15.70 -12.04
C ASN A 230 11.68 -15.56 -13.49
N ILE A 231 10.36 -15.68 -13.68
CA ILE A 231 9.71 -15.59 -14.99
C ILE A 231 9.09 -14.20 -15.13
N GLU A 232 9.39 -13.54 -16.26
CA GLU A 232 8.83 -12.25 -16.68
C GLU A 232 8.99 -11.12 -15.62
N ILE A 233 10.00 -11.21 -14.76
CA ILE A 233 10.26 -10.18 -13.74
C ILE A 233 10.79 -8.87 -14.35
N ASP A 234 11.41 -8.94 -15.53
CA ASP A 234 12.11 -7.80 -16.15
C ASP A 234 11.22 -6.58 -16.37
N ALA A 235 9.94 -6.80 -16.70
CA ALA A 235 8.97 -5.71 -16.86
C ALA A 235 8.72 -4.97 -15.55
N TRP A 236 8.63 -5.70 -14.44
CA TRP A 236 8.52 -5.14 -13.09
C TRP A 236 9.79 -4.37 -12.69
N LEU A 237 10.97 -4.96 -12.93
CA LEU A 237 12.24 -4.30 -12.61
C LEU A 237 12.47 -3.03 -13.45
N THR A 238 12.06 -3.04 -14.71
CA THR A 238 12.10 -1.86 -15.59
C THR A 238 11.17 -0.78 -15.06
N TRP A 239 9.93 -1.12 -14.70
CA TRP A 239 9.00 -0.19 -14.10
C TRP A 239 9.56 0.46 -12.82
N LEU A 240 10.21 -0.33 -11.95
CA LEU A 240 10.87 0.20 -10.76
C LEU A 240 11.98 1.21 -11.09
N ARG A 241 12.86 0.90 -12.06
CA ARG A 241 13.93 1.82 -12.50
C ARG A 241 13.35 3.14 -13.01
N ASP A 242 12.30 3.07 -13.82
CA ASP A 242 11.62 4.25 -14.36
C ASP A 242 10.98 5.10 -13.25
N GLU A 243 10.39 4.46 -12.23
CA GLU A 243 9.80 5.15 -11.09
C GLU A 243 10.84 5.80 -10.17
N VAL A 244 12.02 5.16 -9.98
CA VAL A 244 13.13 5.78 -9.24
C VAL A 244 13.65 7.01 -9.98
N ALA A 245 13.83 6.92 -11.30
CA ALA A 245 14.21 8.09 -12.11
C ALA A 245 13.16 9.20 -12.02
N THR A 246 11.88 8.84 -12.12
CA THR A 246 10.75 9.78 -12.01
C THR A 246 10.71 10.46 -10.62
N GLN A 247 10.97 9.72 -9.54
CA GLN A 247 11.06 10.24 -8.18
C GLN A 247 12.18 11.29 -8.08
N ALA A 248 13.37 10.97 -8.56
CA ALA A 248 14.51 11.87 -8.51
C ALA A 248 14.25 13.17 -9.31
N GLU A 249 13.68 13.07 -10.51
CA GLU A 249 13.29 14.24 -11.30
C GLU A 249 12.23 15.10 -10.61
N ARG A 250 11.24 14.47 -9.99
CA ARG A 250 10.15 15.17 -9.29
C ARG A 250 10.69 15.98 -8.11
N VAL A 251 11.55 15.37 -7.29
CA VAL A 251 12.18 16.04 -6.14
C VAL A 251 13.06 17.19 -6.60
N ALA A 252 13.82 17.03 -7.69
CA ALA A 252 14.61 18.11 -8.28
C ALA A 252 13.74 19.31 -8.73
N LYS A 253 12.51 19.07 -9.17
CA LYS A 253 11.52 20.10 -9.54
C LYS A 253 10.72 20.65 -8.35
N HIS A 254 10.92 20.12 -7.13
CA HIS A 254 10.15 20.46 -5.93
C HIS A 254 8.65 20.18 -6.09
N GLU A 255 8.29 19.15 -6.85
CA GLU A 255 6.91 18.73 -7.06
C GLU A 255 6.50 17.67 -6.02
N VAL A 256 5.25 17.73 -5.57
CA VAL A 256 4.68 16.76 -4.62
C VAL A 256 3.67 15.88 -5.35
N THR A 257 3.76 14.56 -5.19
CA THR A 257 2.79 13.61 -5.74
C THR A 257 2.03 12.92 -4.62
N LYS A 258 0.69 12.90 -4.75
CA LYS A 258 -0.17 12.04 -3.92
C LYS A 258 -0.48 10.75 -4.67
N PRO A 259 -0.53 9.59 -3.98
CA PRO A 259 -0.85 8.34 -4.61
C PRO A 259 -2.34 8.32 -4.95
N ALA A 260 -2.72 7.46 -5.89
CA ALA A 260 -4.14 7.22 -6.14
C ALA A 260 -4.77 6.57 -4.90
N ILE A 261 -5.57 7.34 -4.17
CA ILE A 261 -6.42 6.84 -3.08
C ILE A 261 -7.85 7.10 -3.50
N GLN A 262 -8.70 6.11 -3.27
CA GLN A 262 -10.03 6.14 -3.85
C GLN A 262 -10.85 7.30 -3.23
N PRO A 263 -11.41 8.20 -4.06
CA PRO A 263 -11.99 9.47 -3.61
C PRO A 263 -13.35 9.33 -2.90
N ASP A 264 -13.90 8.13 -2.71
CA ASP A 264 -15.19 7.95 -2.05
C ASP A 264 -15.17 8.41 -0.58
N GLY A 265 -13.98 8.45 0.05
CA GLY A 265 -13.79 9.19 1.30
C GLY A 265 -14.14 10.68 1.14
N ALA A 266 -13.57 11.34 0.12
CA ALA A 266 -13.78 12.76 -0.20
C ALA A 266 -15.21 13.12 -0.65
N ALA A 267 -15.85 12.28 -1.49
CA ALA A 267 -17.15 12.57 -2.10
C ALA A 267 -18.31 12.57 -1.08
N LEU A 268 -18.21 11.77 -0.02
CA LEU A 268 -19.19 11.75 1.09
C LEU A 268 -19.13 13.01 1.98
N HIS A 269 -18.14 13.89 1.80
CA HIS A 269 -18.03 15.15 2.55
C HIS A 269 -18.76 16.34 1.93
N LEU A 270 -19.12 16.28 0.63
CA LEU A 270 -19.83 17.38 -0.03
C LEU A 270 -21.36 17.27 0.06
N ALA A 271 -21.89 16.06 0.25
CA ALA A 271 -23.34 15.82 0.27
C ALA A 271 -24.05 16.34 1.53
N GLU A 272 -23.34 16.60 2.63
CA GLU A 272 -23.94 17.06 3.90
C GLU A 272 -24.09 18.61 4.01
N LYS A 273 -23.61 19.39 3.04
CA LYS A 273 -23.79 20.86 3.02
C LYS A 273 -24.96 21.35 2.14
N GLY A 274 -25.84 20.45 1.69
CA GLY A 274 -26.83 20.75 0.65
C GLY A 274 -28.30 20.53 0.99
N GLN A 275 -28.69 20.27 2.24
CA GLN A 275 -30.12 20.11 2.60
C GLN A 275 -30.45 20.79 3.93
N SER A 276 -30.60 22.11 3.86
CA SER A 276 -31.45 22.88 4.79
C SER A 276 -32.13 23.99 3.99
N ALA A 277 -33.34 23.69 3.52
CA ALA A 277 -34.37 24.66 3.15
C ALA A 277 -35.69 24.14 3.75
#